data_AF-A0A7K9DUE1-F1
#
_entry.id   AF-A0A7K9DUE1-F1
#
_cell.length_a   1.000
_cell.length_b   1.000
_cell.length_c   1.000
_cell.angle_alpha   90.00
_cell.angle_beta   90.00
_cell.angle_gamma   90.00
#
_symmetry.space_group_name_H-M   'P 1'
#
loop_
_entity.id
_entity.type
_entity.pdbx_description
1 polymer ?
#
loop_
_entity_poly.entity_id
_entity_poly.type
_entity_poly.pdbx_seq_one_letter_code
_entity_poly.pdbx_strand_id
1 'polypeptide(L)' 'YCGECREPHPAEEGDFWAESSLLGLKITYLAMMGGRIYDITEWAGCQRVGISPDTHRVPYHISFGSRSSAPPSRQR' A
#
# COMPACT_ATOMS: atom_id res chain seq x y z
N TYR A 1 -6.89 8.12 5.36
CA TYR A 1 -8.21 8.41 5.96
C TYR A 1 -8.91 7.09 6.18
N CYS A 2 -9.64 6.90 7.27
CA CYS A 2 -10.44 5.69 7.49
C CYS A 2 -11.92 5.98 7.25
N GLY A 3 -12.56 5.21 6.37
CA GLY A 3 -14.00 5.34 6.08
C GLY A 3 -14.90 4.89 7.24
N GLU A 4 -14.42 3.96 8.08
CA GLU A 4 -15.15 3.44 9.24
C GLU A 4 -15.11 4.43 10.42
N CYS A 5 -13.93 4.91 10.79
CA CYS A 5 -13.74 5.86 11.90
C CYS A 5 -14.02 7.31 11.51
N ARG A 6 -14.00 7.61 10.20
CA ARG A 6 -14.11 8.97 9.62
C ARG A 6 -13.04 9.94 10.08
N GLU A 7 -11.85 9.43 10.38
CA GLU A 7 -10.68 10.20 10.82
C GLU A 7 -9.37 9.67 10.19
N PRO A 8 -8.30 10.47 10.15
CA PRO A 8 -6.98 9.98 9.76
C PRO A 8 -6.31 9.18 10.89
N HIS A 9 -5.75 8.03 10.54
CA HIS A 9 -4.90 7.25 11.43
C HIS A 9 -3.42 7.50 11.10
N PRO A 10 -2.52 7.42 12.10
CA PRO A 10 -1.09 7.45 11.85
C PRO A 10 -0.67 6.25 10.99
N ALA A 11 0.19 6.50 10.01
CA ALA A 11 0.83 5.45 9.22
C ALA A 11 2.19 5.07 9.85
N GLU A 12 2.47 3.77 9.88
CA GLU A 12 3.72 3.18 10.34
C GLU A 12 4.68 2.92 9.17
N GLU A 13 5.96 2.72 9.47
CA GLU A 13 6.97 2.46 8.44
C GLU A 13 6.71 1.15 7.70
N GLY A 14 6.58 1.22 6.37
CA GLY A 14 6.21 0.09 5.54
C GLY A 14 4.72 -0.08 5.32
N ASP A 15 3.88 0.86 5.80
CA ASP A 15 2.44 0.87 5.52
C ASP A 15 2.15 1.24 4.06
N PHE A 16 1.23 0.48 3.45
CA PHE A 16 0.69 0.71 2.12
C PHE A 16 -0.83 0.78 2.18
N TRP A 17 -1.41 1.89 1.74
CA TRP A 17 -2.85 2.09 1.75
C TRP A 17 -3.33 2.82 0.49
N ALA A 18 -4.64 2.88 0.34
CA ALA A 18 -5.28 3.67 -0.71
C ALA A 18 -6.27 4.64 -0.06
N GLU A 19 -6.36 5.84 -0.62
CA GLU A 19 -7.35 6.84 -0.24
C GLU A 19 -8.23 7.17 -1.43
N SER A 20 -9.53 7.30 -1.20
CA SER A 20 -10.45 7.79 -2.22
C SER A 20 -10.60 9.31 -2.13
N SER A 21 -10.76 9.94 -3.29
CA SER A 21 -10.99 11.37 -3.43
C SER A 21 -11.97 11.63 -4.57
N LEU A 22 -12.44 12.88 -4.71
CA LEU A 22 -13.45 13.27 -5.70
C LEU A 22 -14.71 12.37 -5.64
N LEU A 23 -15.24 12.15 -4.43
CA LEU A 23 -16.40 11.28 -4.18
C LEU A 23 -16.19 9.83 -4.67
N GLY A 24 -14.94 9.33 -4.62
CA GLY A 24 -14.60 7.97 -5.02
C GLY A 24 -14.13 7.80 -6.47
N LEU A 25 -14.11 8.87 -7.26
CA LEU A 25 -13.69 8.80 -8.67
C LEU A 25 -12.18 8.67 -8.84
N LYS A 26 -11.41 9.15 -7.87
CA LYS A 26 -9.95 9.06 -7.89
C LYS A 26 -9.46 8.27 -6.68
N ILE A 27 -8.74 7.20 -6.95
CA ILE A 27 -8.04 6.41 -5.95
C ILE A 27 -6.56 6.75 -6.02
N THR A 28 -5.99 7.14 -4.88
CA THR A 28 -4.56 7.44 -4.73
C THR A 28 -3.94 6.37 -3.85
N TYR A 29 -2.86 5.76 -4.30
CA TYR A 29 -2.11 4.77 -3.52
C TYR A 29 -0.92 5.45 -2.85
N LEU A 30 -0.75 5.17 -1.56
CA LEU A 30 0.22 5.84 -0.70
C LEU A 30 1.06 4.82 0.06
N ALA A 31 2.31 5.17 0.33
CA ALA A 31 3.21 4.38 1.15
C ALA A 31 4.04 5.24 2.09
N MET A 32 4.27 4.75 3.31
CA MET A 32 5.15 5.36 4.30
C MET A 32 6.52 4.69 4.24
N MET A 33 7.55 5.43 3.81
CA MET A 33 8.92 4.94 3.69
C MET A 33 9.92 6.00 4.14
N GLY A 34 10.90 5.63 4.95
CA GLY A 34 11.93 6.56 5.45
C GLY A 34 11.34 7.78 6.16
N GLY A 35 10.25 7.60 6.91
CA GLY A 35 9.55 8.68 7.60
C GLY A 35 8.85 9.71 6.70
N ARG A 36 8.60 9.38 5.42
CA ARG A 36 7.88 10.23 4.46
C ARG A 36 6.78 9.44 3.74
N ILE A 37 5.71 10.15 3.38
CA ILE A 37 4.62 9.59 2.58
C ILE A 37 4.89 9.86 1.11
N TYR A 38 4.73 8.83 0.27
CA TYR A 38 4.90 8.90 -1.18
C TYR A 38 3.60 8.52 -1.90
N ASP A 39 3.27 9.24 -2.96
CA ASP A 39 2.28 8.80 -3.95
C ASP A 39 2.90 7.75 -4.86
N ILE A 40 2.36 6.55 -4.80
CA ILE A 40 2.82 5.37 -5.55
C ILE A 40 1.79 4.91 -6.57
N THR A 41 0.81 5.75 -6.93
CA THR A 41 -0.33 5.37 -7.79
C THR A 41 0.13 4.79 -9.13
N GLU A 42 1.12 5.39 -9.79
CA GLU A 42 1.67 4.88 -11.05
C GLU A 42 2.38 3.53 -10.88
N TRP A 43 3.16 3.38 -9.79
CA TRP A 43 3.83 2.13 -9.48
C TRP A 43 2.83 1.02 -9.14
N ALA A 44 1.82 1.32 -8.32
CA ALA A 44 0.74 0.41 -7.96
C ALA A 44 -0.04 -0.04 -9.21
N GLY A 45 -0.31 0.88 -10.14
CA GLY A 45 -0.91 0.56 -11.44
C GLY A 45 -0.04 -0.37 -12.28
N CYS A 46 1.27 -0.10 -12.35
CA CYS A 46 2.23 -0.95 -13.06
C CYS A 46 2.30 -2.38 -12.48
N GLN A 47 2.28 -2.50 -11.15
CA GLN A 47 2.27 -3.80 -10.44
C GLN A 47 0.88 -4.43 -10.31
N ARG A 48 -0.18 -3.75 -10.75
CA ARG A 48 -1.59 -4.16 -10.59
C ARG A 48 -1.97 -4.44 -9.13
N VAL A 49 -1.48 -3.60 -8.21
CA VAL A 49 -1.82 -3.67 -6.79
C VAL A 49 -3.28 -3.26 -6.61
N GLY A 50 -4.06 -4.12 -5.95
CA GLY A 50 -5.46 -3.86 -5.61
C GLY A 50 -5.63 -3.71 -4.11
N ILE A 51 -5.72 -2.46 -3.65
CA ILE A 51 -6.01 -2.12 -2.25
C ILE A 51 -7.32 -1.35 -2.24
N SER A 52 -8.30 -1.82 -1.46
CA SER A 52 -9.52 -1.07 -1.24
C SER A 52 -9.20 0.26 -0.55
N PRO A 53 -9.74 1.40 -1.00
CA PRO A 53 -9.50 2.68 -0.37
C PRO A 53 -10.15 2.78 1.00
N ASP A 54 -9.58 3.63 1.84
CA ASP A 54 -10.13 4.09 3.13
C ASP A 54 -10.41 2.96 4.15
N THR A 55 -9.68 1.84 4.05
CA THR A 55 -9.82 0.71 4.97
C THR A 55 -9.33 1.06 6.37
N HIS A 56 -10.02 0.58 7.42
CA HIS A 56 -9.61 0.82 8.79
C HIS A 56 -8.26 0.20 9.15
N ARG A 57 -7.96 -0.96 8.57
CA ARG A 57 -6.66 -1.60 8.72
C ARG A 57 -5.85 -1.41 7.45
N VAL A 58 -4.56 -1.13 7.62
CA VAL A 58 -3.59 -1.20 6.54
C VAL A 58 -3.48 -2.67 6.14
N PRO A 59 -3.89 -3.06 4.93
CA PRO A 59 -4.00 -4.47 4.56
C PRO A 59 -2.65 -5.11 4.25
N TYR A 60 -1.62 -4.31 4.00
CA TYR A 60 -0.28 -4.80 3.65
C TYR A 60 0.79 -4.03 4.41
N HIS A 61 1.54 -4.75 5.25
CA HIS A 61 2.76 -4.26 5.85
C HIS A 61 3.92 -4.89 5.08
N ILE A 62 4.63 -4.11 4.27
CA ILE A 62 5.74 -4.66 3.47
C ILE A 62 6.95 -4.81 4.38
N SER A 63 7.29 -6.04 4.75
CA SER A 63 8.64 -6.33 5.23
C SER A 63 9.59 -6.10 4.07
N PHE A 64 10.54 -5.16 4.19
CA PHE A 64 11.67 -5.04 3.28
C PHE A 64 12.59 -6.27 3.43
N GLY A 65 12.10 -7.43 3.00
CA GLY A 65 12.88 -8.64 2.91
C GLY A 65 13.96 -8.44 1.86
N SER A 66 15.22 -8.46 2.30
CA SER A 66 16.36 -8.65 1.41
C SER A 66 16.00 -9.74 0.41
N ARG A 67 16.05 -9.42 -0.90
CA ARG A 67 15.84 -10.41 -1.94
C ARG A 67 16.97 -11.44 -1.82
N SER A 68 16.76 -12.48 -1.02
CA SER A 68 17.54 -13.70 -1.14
C SER A 68 17.16 -14.27 -2.51
N SER A 69 18.08 -14.16 -3.45
CA SER A 69 18.05 -14.79 -4.77
C SER A 69 18.01 -16.31 -4.60
N ALA A 70 16.83 -16.87 -4.31
CA ALA A 70 16.63 -18.31 -4.34
C ALA A 70 16.43 -18.74 -5.80
N PRO A 71 17.30 -19.61 -6.37
CA PRO A 71 17.10 -20.13 -7.72
C PRO A 71 15.86 -21.06 -7.76
N PRO A 72 15.21 -21.20 -8.93
CA PRO A 72 14.02 -22.03 -9.06
C PRO A 72 14.36 -23.51 -8.85
N SER A 73 13.86 -24.11 -7.76
CA SER A 73 13.88 -25.56 -7.57
C SER A 73 12.84 -26.20 -8.50
N ARG A 74 13.30 -26.71 -9.63
CA ARG A 74 12.55 -27.63 -10.50
C ARG A 74 12.46 -28.98 -9.79
N GLN A 75 11.27 -29.41 -9.39
CA GLN A 75 11.05 -30.78 -8.92
C GLN A 75 10.18 -31.57 -9.92
N ARG A 76 10.51 -32.85 -10.00
CA ARG A 76 10.45 -33.77 -11.14
C ARG A 76 9.19 -34.63 -11.13
#